data_AF-A0A087L1X9-F1
#
_entry.id   AF-A0A087L1X9-F1
#
_cell.length_a   1.000
_cell.length_b   1.000
_cell.length_c   1.000
_cell.angle_alpha   90.00
_cell.angle_beta   90.00
_cell.angle_gamma   90.00
#
_symmetry.space_group_name_H-M   'P 1'
#
loop_
_entity.id
_entity.type
_entity.pdbx_description
1 polymer ?
#
loop_
_entity_poly.entity_id
_entity_poly.type
_entity_poly.pdbx_seq_one_letter_code
_entity_poly.pdbx_strand_id
1 'polypeptide(L)'
;MNEGTASVNEIEQADISRAATITTQVLADITAMLSAKDIFTNAVQQQMLESHIRAMVLRSITGEPLPEVDKSLFDEISAESMQMAEQVVDKFATLPIEEAYLLSVHFEVAKDNNQ
;
A
#
# COMPACT_ATOMS: atom_id res chain seq x y z
N MET A 1 37.08 -5.22 -18.94
CA MET A 1 35.66 -5.62 -19.07
C MET A 1 35.09 -5.75 -17.65
N ASN A 2 34.50 -4.68 -17.10
CA ASN A 2 33.80 -4.68 -15.80
C ASN A 2 32.76 -3.54 -15.73
N GLU A 3 31.94 -3.38 -16.78
CA GLU A 3 30.94 -2.29 -16.85
C GLU A 3 29.51 -2.77 -16.63
N GLY A 4 29.29 -4.06 -16.31
CA GLY A 4 27.95 -4.63 -16.15
C GLY A 4 27.39 -4.59 -14.72
N THR A 5 28.24 -4.45 -13.69
CA THR A 5 27.84 -4.56 -12.28
C THR A 5 27.51 -3.21 -11.64
N ALA A 6 28.11 -2.11 -12.10
CA ALA A 6 27.83 -0.77 -11.60
C ALA A 6 26.42 -0.30 -11.97
N SER A 7 26.00 -0.53 -13.22
CA SER A 7 24.71 -0.05 -13.74
C SER A 7 23.50 -0.74 -13.10
N VAL A 8 23.62 -2.02 -12.71
CA VAL A 8 22.52 -2.74 -12.04
C VAL A 8 22.31 -2.21 -10.62
N ASN A 9 23.39 -1.96 -9.88
CA ASN A 9 23.30 -1.38 -8.53
C ASN A 9 22.76 0.05 -8.53
N GLU A 10 23.08 0.86 -9.55
CA GLU A 10 22.56 2.23 -9.68
C GLU A 10 21.06 2.26 -9.98
N ILE A 11 20.56 1.35 -10.82
CA ILE A 11 19.12 1.21 -11.12
C ILE A 11 18.37 0.76 -9.87
N GLU A 12 18.87 -0.27 -9.17
CA GLU A 12 18.25 -0.78 -7.94
C GLU A 12 18.22 0.27 -6.82
N GLN A 13 19.30 1.05 -6.66
CA GLN A 13 19.37 2.14 -5.69
C GLN A 13 18.40 3.29 -6.04
N ALA A 14 18.26 3.61 -7.34
CA ALA A 14 17.31 4.61 -7.82
C ALA A 14 15.86 4.17 -7.60
N ASP A 15 15.54 2.89 -7.85
CA ASP A 15 14.22 2.32 -7.61
C ASP A 15 13.87 2.30 -6.12
N ILE A 16 14.82 1.98 -5.24
CA ILE A 16 14.63 2.05 -3.78
C ILE A 16 14.36 3.49 -3.32
N SER A 17 15.12 4.46 -3.83
CA SER A 17 14.94 5.87 -3.47
C SER A 17 13.58 6.39 -3.97
N ARG A 18 13.21 6.05 -5.20
CA ARG A 18 11.90 6.38 -5.78
C ARG A 18 10.77 5.73 -5.01
N ALA A 19 10.91 4.45 -4.63
CA ALA A 19 9.92 3.73 -3.84
C ALA A 19 9.69 4.40 -2.48
N ALA A 20 10.74 4.87 -1.81
CA ALA A 20 10.61 5.58 -0.55
C ALA A 20 9.81 6.89 -0.71
N THR A 21 10.10 7.69 -1.74
CA THR A 21 9.35 8.93 -2.01
C THR A 21 7.88 8.67 -2.30
N ILE A 22 7.57 7.69 -3.15
CA ILE A 22 6.17 7.33 -3.47
C ILE A 22 5.45 6.81 -2.22
N THR A 23 6.11 5.98 -1.42
CA THR A 23 5.57 5.45 -0.15
C THR A 23 5.17 6.59 0.79
N THR A 24 6.05 7.57 1.00
CA THR A 24 5.75 8.74 1.85
C THR A 24 4.56 9.54 1.32
N GLN A 25 4.48 9.76 0.00
CA GLN A 25 3.36 10.50 -0.59
C GLN A 25 2.04 9.74 -0.42
N VAL A 26 2.03 8.44 -0.67
CA VAL A 26 0.80 7.62 -0.55
C VAL A 26 0.35 7.54 0.90
N LEU A 27 1.26 7.41 1.87
CA LEU A 27 0.91 7.45 3.29
C LEU A 27 0.33 8.80 3.71
N ALA A 28 0.85 9.92 3.19
CA ALA A 28 0.31 11.25 3.44
C ALA A 28 -1.12 11.38 2.88
N ASP A 29 -1.36 10.89 1.65
CA ASP A 29 -2.68 10.88 1.03
C ASP A 29 -3.68 10.03 1.83
N ILE A 30 -3.26 8.84 2.29
CA ILE A 30 -4.08 7.97 3.12
C ILE A 30 -4.41 8.64 4.46
N THR A 31 -3.42 9.27 5.09
CA THR A 31 -3.62 9.99 6.36
C THR A 31 -4.65 11.11 6.21
N ALA A 32 -4.57 11.87 5.11
CA ALA A 32 -5.56 12.91 4.78
C ALA A 32 -6.96 12.32 4.52
N MET A 33 -7.04 11.19 3.80
CA MET A 33 -8.30 10.49 3.53
C MET A 33 -8.97 9.99 4.82
N LEU A 34 -8.20 9.38 5.73
CA LEU A 34 -8.69 8.91 7.02
C LEU A 34 -9.15 10.07 7.91
N SER A 35 -8.35 11.14 7.97
CA SER A 35 -8.68 12.33 8.77
C SER A 35 -9.95 13.02 8.29
N ALA A 36 -10.22 13.04 6.98
CA ALA A 36 -11.45 13.59 6.41
C ALA A 36 -12.73 12.81 6.81
N LYS A 37 -12.55 11.60 7.37
CA LYS A 37 -13.61 10.71 7.87
C LYS A 37 -13.54 10.56 9.39
N ASP A 38 -12.75 11.39 10.07
CA ASP A 38 -12.46 11.31 11.51
C ASP A 38 -11.86 9.96 11.96
N ILE A 39 -11.24 9.18 11.07
CA ILE A 39 -10.59 7.89 11.37
C ILE A 39 -9.11 8.10 11.70
N PHE A 40 -8.61 7.42 12.74
CA PHE A 40 -7.22 7.54 13.16
C PHE A 40 -6.61 6.16 13.45
N THR A 41 -5.37 5.94 13.03
CA THR A 41 -4.59 4.76 13.38
C THR A 41 -3.84 4.94 14.69
N ASN A 42 -3.73 3.89 15.50
CA ASN A 42 -2.72 3.85 16.56
C ASN A 42 -1.31 3.57 15.99
N ALA A 43 -0.28 3.61 16.83
CA ALA A 43 1.11 3.44 16.40
C ALA A 43 1.39 2.10 15.71
N VAL A 44 0.77 1.00 16.18
CA VAL A 44 0.96 -0.34 15.60
C VAL A 44 0.27 -0.43 14.23
N GLN A 45 -0.97 0.06 14.13
CA GLN A 45 -1.71 0.11 12.87
C GLN A 45 -0.98 0.97 11.84
N GLN A 46 -0.44 2.13 12.24
CA GLN A 46 0.34 3.00 11.35
C GLN A 46 1.60 2.28 10.82
N GLN A 47 2.31 1.56 11.69
CA GLN A 47 3.49 0.80 11.29
C GLN A 47 3.14 -0.34 10.31
N MET A 48 2.03 -1.04 10.54
CA MET A 48 1.55 -2.12 9.67
C MET A 48 1.12 -1.58 8.30
N LEU A 49 0.42 -0.44 8.28
CA LEU A 49 0.04 0.25 7.06
C LEU A 49 1.27 0.71 6.27
N GLU A 50 2.26 1.31 6.94
CA GLU A 50 3.52 1.72 6.29
C GLU A 50 4.24 0.54 5.63
N SER A 51 4.37 -0.58 6.34
CA SER A 51 4.97 -1.81 5.80
C SER A 51 4.22 -2.31 4.55
N HIS A 52 2.89 -2.29 4.62
CA HIS A 52 2.03 -2.72 3.52
C HIS A 52 2.17 -1.81 2.29
N ILE A 53 2.08 -0.49 2.46
CA ILE A 53 2.20 0.48 1.36
C ILE A 53 3.59 0.41 0.73
N ARG A 54 4.65 0.25 1.52
CA ARG A 54 6.01 0.06 0.97
C ARG A 54 6.07 -1.15 0.05
N ALA A 55 5.46 -2.26 0.45
CA ALA A 55 5.43 -3.48 -0.35
C ALA A 55 4.61 -3.31 -1.64
N MET A 56 3.45 -2.65 -1.57
CA MET A 56 2.63 -2.30 -2.75
C MET A 56 3.42 -1.42 -3.73
N VAL A 57 4.10 -0.38 -3.22
CA VAL A 57 4.89 0.52 -4.06
C VAL A 57 6.03 -0.23 -4.75
N LEU A 58 6.73 -1.10 -4.03
CA LEU A 58 7.78 -1.93 -4.62
C LEU A 58 7.23 -2.83 -5.73
N ARG A 59 6.13 -3.57 -5.48
CA ARG A 59 5.47 -4.38 -6.53
C ARG A 59 5.02 -3.56 -7.72
N SER A 60 4.55 -2.34 -7.50
CA SER A 60 4.15 -1.45 -8.61
C SER A 60 5.30 -1.05 -9.52
N ILE A 61 6.54 -1.01 -8.99
CA ILE A 61 7.76 -0.66 -9.72
C ILE A 61 8.39 -1.91 -10.36
N THR A 62 8.49 -3.01 -9.61
CA THR A 62 9.17 -4.23 -10.03
C THR A 62 8.31 -5.15 -10.89
N GLY A 63 6.98 -5.03 -10.79
CA GLY A 63 6.03 -5.96 -11.40
C GLY A 63 5.97 -7.33 -10.71
N GLU A 64 6.53 -7.46 -9.50
CA GLU A 64 6.39 -8.68 -8.72
C GLU A 64 4.90 -8.99 -8.47
N PRO A 65 4.48 -10.25 -8.68
CA PRO A 65 3.07 -10.61 -8.55
C PRO A 65 2.63 -10.55 -7.09
N LEU A 66 1.37 -10.21 -6.89
CA LEU A 66 0.72 -10.39 -5.60
C LEU A 66 0.59 -11.91 -5.31
N PRO A 67 0.86 -12.38 -4.08
CA PRO A 67 0.55 -13.75 -3.68
C PRO A 67 -0.94 -14.06 -3.86
N GLU A 68 -1.29 -15.34 -4.03
CA GLU A 68 -2.69 -15.74 -4.07
C GLU A 68 -3.39 -15.39 -2.75
N VAL A 69 -4.57 -14.77 -2.87
CA VAL A 69 -5.40 -14.36 -1.73
C VAL A 69 -6.79 -14.96 -1.89
N ASP A 70 -7.29 -15.61 -0.83
CA ASP A 70 -8.66 -16.08 -0.76
C ASP A 70 -9.60 -14.89 -0.49
N LYS A 71 -10.44 -14.55 -1.47
CA LYS A 71 -11.37 -13.41 -1.40
C LYS A 71 -12.45 -13.59 -0.34
N SER A 72 -12.77 -14.82 0.06
CA SER A 72 -13.78 -15.08 1.10
C SER A 72 -13.35 -14.55 2.48
N LEU A 73 -12.04 -14.31 2.69
CA LEU A 73 -11.52 -13.73 3.93
C LEU A 73 -11.94 -12.26 4.13
N PHE A 74 -12.50 -11.61 3.10
CA PHE A 74 -12.88 -10.19 3.14
C PHE A 74 -14.39 -9.97 3.07
N ASP A 75 -15.20 -11.03 3.20
CA ASP A 75 -16.67 -10.93 3.12
C ASP A 75 -17.26 -10.04 4.23
N GLU A 76 -16.56 -9.88 5.35
CA GLU A 76 -16.95 -9.02 6.47
C GLU A 76 -16.41 -7.59 6.38
N ILE A 77 -15.56 -7.28 5.40
CA ILE A 77 -15.03 -5.93 5.21
C ILE A 77 -16.14 -4.99 4.75
N SER A 78 -16.23 -3.82 5.37
CA SER A 78 -17.23 -2.84 4.98
C SER A 78 -16.96 -2.29 3.57
N ALA A 79 -18.04 -2.00 2.83
CA ALA A 79 -17.94 -1.41 1.50
C ALA A 79 -17.16 -0.08 1.50
N GLU A 80 -17.21 0.67 2.61
CA GLU A 80 -16.43 1.90 2.77
C GLU A 80 -14.92 1.63 2.84
N SER A 81 -14.49 0.63 3.62
CA SER A 81 -13.08 0.24 3.71
C SER A 81 -12.55 -0.28 2.38
N MET A 82 -13.38 -1.04 1.65
CA MET A 82 -13.05 -1.48 0.30
C MET A 82 -12.88 -0.29 -0.65
N GLN A 83 -13.82 0.65 -0.66
CA GLN A 83 -13.75 1.83 -1.53
C GLN A 83 -12.54 2.73 -1.22
N MET A 84 -12.11 2.84 0.04
CA MET A 84 -10.89 3.55 0.40
C MET A 84 -9.65 2.83 -0.13
N ALA A 85 -9.61 1.50 -0.06
CA ALA A 85 -8.51 0.70 -0.60
C ALA A 85 -8.42 0.77 -2.12
N GLU A 86 -9.55 0.66 -2.83
CA GLU A 86 -9.61 0.82 -4.28
C GLU A 86 -9.07 2.19 -4.72
N GLN A 87 -9.45 3.28 -4.06
CA GLN A 87 -8.93 4.62 -4.35
C GLN A 87 -7.41 4.75 -4.21
N VAL A 88 -6.79 3.97 -3.32
CA VAL A 88 -5.33 3.93 -3.18
C VAL A 88 -4.71 3.10 -4.29
N VAL A 89 -5.25 1.90 -4.55
CA VAL A 89 -4.75 0.98 -5.59
C VAL A 89 -4.85 1.61 -6.98
N ASP A 90 -5.93 2.35 -7.27
CA ASP A 90 -6.15 3.03 -8.55
C ASP A 90 -5.08 4.09 -8.89
N LYS A 91 -4.29 4.53 -7.91
CA LYS A 91 -3.11 5.40 -8.15
C LYS A 91 -1.97 4.66 -8.86
N PHE A 92 -1.99 3.33 -8.86
CA PHE A 92 -0.96 2.48 -9.42
C PHE A 92 -1.50 1.68 -10.62
N ALA A 93 -1.09 2.06 -11.83
CA ALA A 93 -1.55 1.40 -13.06
C ALA A 93 -1.14 -0.07 -13.20
N THR A 94 -0.16 -0.52 -12.40
CA THR A 94 0.43 -1.87 -12.48
C THR A 94 -0.06 -2.81 -11.39
N LEU A 95 -0.76 -2.30 -10.37
CA LEU A 95 -1.23 -3.14 -9.27
C LEU A 95 -2.55 -3.85 -9.61
N PRO A 96 -2.69 -5.13 -9.25
CA PRO A 96 -3.97 -5.82 -9.40
C PRO A 96 -4.98 -5.28 -8.38
N ILE A 97 -6.27 -5.35 -8.73
CA ILE A 97 -7.35 -4.94 -7.82
C ILE A 97 -7.35 -5.76 -6.53
N GLU A 98 -6.75 -6.97 -6.57
CA GLU A 98 -6.62 -7.84 -5.41
C GLU A 98 -5.84 -7.21 -4.24
N GLU A 99 -4.97 -6.23 -4.49
CA GLU A 99 -4.30 -5.44 -3.44
C GLU A 99 -5.30 -4.68 -2.57
N ALA A 100 -6.44 -4.28 -3.15
CA ALA A 100 -7.46 -3.53 -2.42
C ALA A 100 -8.07 -4.37 -1.30
N TYR A 101 -8.25 -5.68 -1.51
CA TYR A 101 -8.73 -6.57 -0.44
C TYR A 101 -7.77 -6.57 0.75
N LEU A 102 -6.47 -6.72 0.52
CA LEU A 102 -5.48 -6.74 1.60
C LEU A 102 -5.36 -5.37 2.29
N LEU A 103 -5.36 -4.29 1.51
CA LEU A 103 -5.27 -2.94 2.05
C LEU A 103 -6.53 -2.56 2.85
N SER A 104 -7.71 -3.04 2.44
CA SER A 104 -8.99 -2.73 3.10
C SER A 104 -9.03 -3.14 4.58
N VAL A 105 -8.29 -4.18 4.98
CA VAL A 105 -8.18 -4.62 6.38
C VAL A 105 -7.60 -3.52 7.27
N HIS A 106 -6.63 -2.74 6.78
CA HIS A 106 -6.04 -1.64 7.56
C HIS A 106 -7.07 -0.54 7.82
N PHE A 107 -7.94 -0.28 6.84
CA PHE A 107 -9.01 0.69 6.99
C PHE A 107 -10.11 0.22 7.93
N GLU A 108 -10.51 -1.06 7.81
CA GLU A 108 -11.53 -1.63 8.68
C GLU A 108 -11.09 -1.57 10.15
N VAL A 109 -9.88 -2.05 10.43
CA VAL A 109 -9.34 -2.05 11.80
C VAL A 109 -9.09 -0.65 12.35
N ALA A 110 -8.80 0.34 11.49
CA ALA A 110 -8.65 1.73 11.93
C ALA A 110 -10.01 2.37 12.32
N LYS A 111 -11.12 1.96 11.69
CA LYS A 111 -12.46 2.46 12.01
C LYS A 111 -12.91 2.05 13.42
N ASP A 112 -12.51 0.87 13.87
CA ASP A 112 -12.86 0.35 15.20
C ASP A 112 -12.27 1.19 16.35
N ASN A 113 -11.23 1.99 16.10
CA ASN A 113 -10.69 2.90 17.13
C ASN A 113 -11.67 4.00 17.54
N ASN A 114 -12.70 4.27 16.72
CA ASN A 114 -13.71 5.30 16.97
C ASN A 114 -15.03 4.75 17.54
N GLN A 115 -15.12 3.44 17.77
CA GLN A 115 -16.29 2.81 18.39
C GLN A 115 -16.12 2.72 19.92
#